data_AF-A0AA37W2T1-F1
#
_entry.id   AF-A0AA37W2T1-F1
#
_cell.length_a   1.000
_cell.length_b   1.000
_cell.length_c   1.000
_cell.angle_alpha   90.00
_cell.angle_beta   90.00
_cell.angle_gamma   90.00
#
_symmetry.space_group_name_H-M   'P 1'
#
loop_
_entity.id
_entity.type
_entity.pdbx_description
1 polymer ?
#
loop_
_entity_poly.entity_id
_entity_poly.type
_entity_poly.pdbx_seq_one_letter_code
_entity_poly.pdbx_strand_id
1 'polypeptide(L)' 'MFSFLKPDPIKKLRKEYDAKLEQGMQAQRKGDIKSYAMLTDEAEKIWNEIEALEAKKAK' A
#
# COMPACT_ATOMS: atom_id res chain seq x y z
N MET A 1 -0.64 29.29 10.89
CA MET A 1 -0.48 29.06 9.44
C MET A 1 -0.26 27.57 9.16
N PHE A 2 -1.29 26.71 9.32
CA PHE A 2 -1.18 25.25 9.14
C PHE A 2 -2.34 24.68 8.30
N SER A 3 -2.63 25.27 7.14
CA SER A 3 -3.70 24.79 6.25
C SER A 3 -3.23 23.70 5.26
N PHE A 4 -1.99 23.20 5.38
CA PHE A 4 -1.37 22.30 4.39
C PHE A 4 -1.50 20.79 4.69
N LEU A 5 -2.16 20.39 5.77
CA LEU A 5 -2.30 18.97 6.15
C LEU A 5 -3.66 18.38 5.73
N LYS A 6 -4.13 18.66 4.50
CA LYS A 6 -5.17 17.76 3.94
C LYS A 6 -4.48 16.40 3.73
N PRO A 7 -4.86 15.34 4.46
CA PRO A 7 -4.26 14.03 4.23
C PRO A 7 -4.65 13.60 2.82
N ASP A 8 -3.68 13.51 1.92
CA ASP A 8 -3.91 12.93 0.61
C ASP A 8 -4.13 11.42 0.83
N PRO A 9 -5.35 10.90 0.64
CA PRO A 9 -5.66 9.50 0.94
C PRO A 9 -4.78 8.56 0.12
N ILE A 10 -4.38 8.97 -1.10
CA ILE A 10 -3.45 8.21 -1.95
C ILE A 10 -2.07 8.12 -1.29
N LYS A 11 -1.57 9.20 -0.68
CA LYS A 11 -0.28 9.16 0.03
C LYS A 11 -0.32 8.25 1.26
N LYS A 12 -1.47 8.16 1.92
CA LYS A 12 -1.63 7.23 3.06
C LYS A 12 -1.59 5.78 2.56
N LEU A 13 -2.36 5.45 1.53
CA LEU A 13 -2.39 4.10 0.96
C LEU A 13 -1.03 3.69 0.38
N ARG A 14 -0.31 4.60 -0.28
CA ARG A 14 1.07 4.31 -0.76
C ARG A 14 2.01 3.90 0.38
N LYS A 15 1.93 4.57 1.54
CA LYS A 15 2.73 4.17 2.71
C LYS A 15 2.33 2.80 3.25
N GLU A 16 1.03 2.49 3.25
CA GLU A 16 0.54 1.17 3.69
C GLU A 16 0.99 0.07 2.72
N TYR A 17 0.93 0.33 1.41
CA TYR A 17 1.46 -0.55 0.37
C TYR A 17 2.95 -0.84 0.58
N ASP A 18 3.77 0.20 0.74
CA ASP A 18 5.21 0.07 0.96
C ASP A 18 5.53 -0.76 2.21
N ALA A 19 4.77 -0.56 3.30
CA ALA A 19 4.92 -1.34 4.52
C ALA A 19 4.57 -2.82 4.32
N LYS A 20 3.53 -3.13 3.53
CA LYS A 20 3.16 -4.52 3.20
C LYS A 20 4.21 -5.20 2.34
N LEU A 21 4.79 -4.49 1.38
CA LEU A 21 5.90 -5.00 0.59
C LEU A 21 7.13 -5.27 1.45
N GLU A 22 7.48 -4.38 2.37
CA GLU A 22 8.60 -4.58 3.29
C GLU A 22 8.37 -5.82 4.18
N GLN A 23 7.17 -5.96 4.74
CA GLN A 23 6.79 -7.15 5.51
C GLN A 23 6.86 -8.42 4.65
N GLY A 24 6.38 -8.37 3.40
CA GLY A 24 6.46 -9.47 2.45
C GLY A 24 7.90 -9.87 2.16
N MET A 25 8.79 -8.91 1.90
CA MET A 25 10.22 -9.17 1.71
C MET A 25 10.86 -9.82 2.95
N GLN A 26 10.51 -9.35 4.15
CA GLN A 26 11.01 -9.95 5.39
C GLN A 26 10.49 -11.40 5.56
N ALA A 27 9.22 -11.66 5.26
CA ALA A 27 8.64 -13.00 5.28
C ALA A 27 9.34 -13.93 4.27
N GLN A 28 9.57 -13.45 3.05
CA GLN A 28 10.29 -14.19 2.02
C GLN A 28 11.72 -14.53 2.46
N ARG A 29 12.47 -13.57 3.03
CA ARG A 29 13.83 -13.81 3.56
C ARG A 29 13.86 -14.82 4.70
N LYS A 30 12.79 -14.90 5.49
CA LYS A 30 12.63 -15.89 6.56
C LYS A 30 12.14 -17.26 6.05
N GLY A 31 11.81 -17.37 4.77
CA GLY A 31 11.24 -18.59 4.18
C GLY A 31 9.75 -18.81 4.51
N ASP A 32 9.05 -17.79 5.03
CA ASP A 32 7.62 -17.85 5.30
C ASP A 32 6.81 -17.51 4.04
N ILE A 33 6.67 -18.51 3.18
CA ILE A 33 5.99 -18.39 1.88
C ILE A 33 4.50 -18.06 2.05
N LYS A 34 3.86 -18.59 3.10
CA LYS A 34 2.44 -18.35 3.37
C LYS A 34 2.20 -16.88 3.71
N SER A 35 2.97 -16.35 4.64
CA SER A 35 2.87 -14.93 5.01
C SER A 35 3.27 -14.03 3.84
N TYR A 36 4.30 -14.40 3.08
CA TYR A 36 4.65 -13.67 1.86
C TYR A 36 3.47 -13.57 0.87
N ALA A 37 2.84 -14.70 0.54
CA ALA A 37 1.70 -14.73 -0.38
C ALA A 37 0.53 -13.86 0.13
N MET A 38 0.22 -13.93 1.43
CA MET A 38 -0.83 -13.10 2.03
C MET A 38 -0.48 -11.61 2.00
N LEU A 39 0.75 -11.24 2.37
CA LEU A 39 1.20 -9.85 2.41
C LEU A 39 1.28 -9.24 1.01
N THR A 40 1.67 -10.03 0.01
CA THR A 40 1.66 -9.59 -1.39
C THR A 40 0.23 -9.40 -1.92
N ASP A 41 -0.70 -10.31 -1.63
CA ASP A 41 -2.12 -10.14 -1.98
C ASP A 41 -2.76 -8.90 -1.30
N GLU A 42 -2.41 -8.64 -0.04
CA GLU A 42 -2.83 -7.42 0.66
C GLU A 42 -2.25 -6.15 0.01
N ALA A 43 -0.97 -6.19 -0.40
CA ALA A 43 -0.35 -5.08 -1.10
C ALA A 43 -1.04 -4.80 -2.45
N GLU A 44 -1.37 -5.84 -3.23
CA GLU A 44 -2.09 -5.70 -4.50
C GLU A 44 -3.48 -5.08 -4.31
N LYS A 45 -4.21 -5.44 -3.25
CA LYS A 45 -5.50 -4.82 -2.91
C LYS A 45 -5.35 -3.31 -2.65
N ILE A 46 -4.34 -2.91 -1.90
CA ILE A 46 -4.05 -1.50 -1.64
C ILE A 46 -3.68 -0.77 -2.94
N TRP A 47 -2.92 -1.41 -3.83
CA TRP A 47 -2.57 -0.84 -5.13
C TRP A 47 -3.82 -0.58 -5.99
N ASN A 48 -4.75 -1.53 -6.04
CA ASN A 48 -6.03 -1.37 -6.75
C ASN A 48 -6.85 -0.20 -6.18
N GLU A 49 -6.84 0.01 -4.86
CA GLU A 49 -7.49 1.17 -4.23
C GLU A 49 -6.83 2.49 -4.63
N ILE A 50 -5.48 2.51 -4.70
CA ILE A 50 -4.71 3.67 -5.16
C ILE A 50 -5.10 4.01 -6.61
N GLU A 51 -5.07 3.03 -7.52
CA GLU A 51 -5.44 3.24 -8.92
C GLU A 51 -6.87 3.75 -9.07
N ALA A 52 -7.82 3.19 -8.30
CA ALA A 52 -9.21 3.64 -8.32
C ALA A 52 -9.37 5.08 -7.83
N LEU A 53 -8.60 5.51 -6.82
CA LEU A 53 -8.61 6.89 -6.34
C LEU A 53 -7.91 7.85 -7.30
N GLU A 54 -6.80 7.44 -7.90
CA GLU A 54 -6.10 8.23 -8.92
C GLU A 54 -6.98 8.45 -10.15
N ALA A 55 -7.68 7.40 -10.62
CA ALA A 55 -8.63 7.49 -11.73
C ALA A 55 -9.82 8.41 -11.40
N LYS A 56 -10.32 8.40 -10.16
CA LYS A 56 -11.37 9.33 -9.71
C LYS A 56 -10.89 10.77 -9.61
N LYS A 57 -9.62 11.00 -9.26
CA LYS A 57 -9.03 12.33 -9.13
C LYS A 57 -8.71 12.98 -10.50
N ALA A 58 -8.46 12.15 -11.51
CA ALA A 58 -8.18 12.60 -12.88
C ALA A 58 -9.43 12.94 -13.70
N LYS A 59 -10.63 12.67 -13.17
CA LYS A 59 -11.93 12.93 -13.81
C LYS A 59 -12.63 14.13 -13.20
#